data_AF-A0A7X1GPM9-F1
#
_entry.id   AF-A0A7X1GPM9-F1
#
_cell.length_a   1.000
_cell.length_b   1.000
_cell.length_c   1.000
_cell.angle_alpha   90.00
_cell.angle_beta   90.00
_cell.angle_gamma   90.00
#
_symmetry.space_group_name_H-M   'P 1'
#
loop_
_entity.id
_entity.type
_entity.pdbx_description
1 polymer ?
#
loop_
_entity_poly.entity_id
_entity_poly.type
_entity_poly.pdbx_seq_one_letter_code
_entity_poly.pdbx_strand_id
1 'polypeptide(L)' 'MQISPLREIANELPFFKTVDDREKLLGVIGALVLRKTGLSKASEIMGMEKERFLGLLDGMKLGYSYLENQDVEVERKW' A
#
# COMPACT_ATOMS: atom_id res chain seq x y z
N MET A 1 17.35 -19.13 2.84
CA MET A 1 16.30 -18.17 2.47
C MET A 1 16.34 -17.05 3.51
N GLN A 2 16.62 -15.81 3.12
CA GLN A 2 16.50 -14.70 4.07
C GLN A 2 15.02 -14.55 4.42
N ILE A 3 14.67 -14.75 5.68
CA ILE A 3 13.36 -14.38 6.19
C ILE A 3 13.37 -12.86 6.25
N SER A 4 12.54 -12.21 5.43
CA SER A 4 12.36 -10.77 5.48
C SER A 4 11.89 -10.37 6.89
N PRO A 5 12.50 -9.37 7.55
CA PRO A 5 12.06 -8.90 8.87
C PRO A 5 10.58 -8.49 8.91
N LEU A 6 10.00 -8.14 7.76
CA LEU A 6 8.59 -7.78 7.64
C LEU A 6 7.65 -8.99 7.64
N ARG A 7 8.17 -10.21 7.46
CA ARG A 7 7.37 -11.43 7.35
C ARG A 7 6.64 -11.78 8.64
N GLU A 8 7.27 -11.50 9.80
CA GLU A 8 6.64 -11.67 11.11
C GLU A 8 5.44 -10.74 11.26
N ILE A 9 5.61 -9.45 10.96
CA ILE A 9 4.54 -8.44 10.97
C ILE A 9 3.44 -8.82 9.96
N ALA A 10 3.82 -9.27 8.76
CA ALA A 10 2.88 -9.69 7.73
C ALA A 10 2.01 -10.87 8.19
N ASN A 11 2.54 -11.79 9.00
CA ASN A 11 1.77 -12.92 9.54
C ASN A 11 0.66 -12.48 10.51
N GLU A 12 0.81 -11.34 11.18
CA GLU A 12 -0.18 -10.77 12.10
C GLU A 12 -1.38 -10.13 11.38
N LEU A 13 -1.25 -9.80 10.08
CA LEU A 13 -2.36 -9.22 9.32
C LEU A 13 -3.44 -10.29 9.04
N PRO A 14 -4.71 -10.05 9.42
CA PRO A 14 -5.78 -11.06 9.34
C PRO A 14 -6.45 -11.16 7.97
N PHE A 15 -5.84 -10.61 6.91
CA PHE A 15 -6.42 -10.53 5.57
C PHE A 15 -5.34 -10.72 4.49
N PHE A 16 -5.77 -11.01 3.26
CA PHE A 16 -4.99 -11.63 2.17
C PHE A 16 -4.64 -13.10 2.39
N LYS A 17 -4.49 -13.85 1.29
CA LYS A 17 -4.35 -15.31 1.30
C LYS A 17 -2.92 -15.76 1.60
N THR A 18 -1.93 -15.01 1.13
CA THR A 18 -0.53 -15.39 1.24
C THR A 18 0.23 -14.42 2.14
N VAL A 19 1.30 -14.90 2.77
CA VAL A 19 2.23 -14.04 3.52
C VAL A 19 2.88 -13.02 2.60
N ASP A 20 3.18 -13.42 1.37
CA ASP A 20 3.86 -12.56 0.39
C ASP A 20 2.95 -11.38 -0.04
N ASP A 21 1.64 -11.59 -0.17
CA ASP A 21 0.69 -10.49 -0.42
C ASP A 21 0.60 -9.52 0.78
N ARG A 22 0.64 -10.05 2.00
CA ARG A 22 0.64 -9.26 3.24
C ARG A 22 1.92 -8.45 3.39
N GLU A 23 3.07 -9.05 3.08
CA GLU A 23 4.36 -8.37 3.10
C GLU A 23 4.45 -7.30 2.00
N LYS A 24 3.95 -7.61 0.80
CA LYS A 24 3.83 -6.63 -0.29
C LYS A 24 2.97 -5.44 0.14
N LEU A 25 1.83 -5.67 0.80
CA LEU A 25 0.98 -4.60 1.30
C LEU A 25 1.73 -3.68 2.26
N LEU A 26 2.51 -4.21 3.20
CA LEU A 26 3.32 -3.41 4.12
C LEU A 26 4.27 -2.49 3.36
N GLY A 27 4.94 -3.01 2.31
CA GLY A 27 5.81 -2.21 1.45
C GLY A 27 5.05 -1.12 0.69
N VAL A 28 3.88 -1.44 0.13
CA VAL A 28 3.05 -0.48 -0.62
C VAL A 28 2.53 0.63 0.28
N ILE A 29 2.00 0.28 1.46
CA ILE A 29 1.53 1.27 2.46
C ILE A 29 2.69 2.14 2.92
N GLY A 30 3.85 1.54 3.23
CA GLY A 30 5.05 2.29 3.61
C GLY A 30 5.45 3.29 2.53
N ALA A 31 5.48 2.88 1.26
CA ALA A 31 5.79 3.76 0.14
C ALA A 31 4.76 4.89 -0.03
N LEU A 32 3.47 4.63 0.20
CA LEU A 32 2.40 5.63 0.16
C LEU A 32 2.54 6.65 1.28
N VAL A 33 2.67 6.21 2.53
CA VAL A 33 2.80 7.09 3.71
C VAL A 33 4.07 7.95 3.61
N LEU A 34 5.15 7.39 3.06
CA LEU A 34 6.40 8.12 2.80
C LEU A 34 6.37 8.96 1.52
N ARG A 35 5.23 9.01 0.82
CA ARG A 35 5.00 9.78 -0.42
C ARG A 35 6.05 9.47 -1.49
N LYS A 36 6.44 8.20 -1.59
CA LYS A 36 7.34 7.66 -2.63
C LYS A 36 6.58 7.10 -3.81
N THR A 37 5.29 6.83 -3.64
CA THR A 37 4.39 6.37 -4.69
C THR A 37 3.01 7.01 -4.55
N GLY A 38 2.25 6.98 -5.64
CA GLY A 38 0.87 7.45 -5.67
C GLY A 38 -0.12 6.31 -5.50
N LEU A 39 -1.39 6.61 -5.24
CA LEU A 39 -2.45 5.61 -5.09
C LEU A 39 -2.60 4.75 -6.36
N SER A 40 -2.50 5.36 -7.55
CA SER A 40 -2.60 4.62 -8.82
C SER A 40 -1.51 3.55 -8.94
N LYS A 41 -0.25 3.93 -8.66
CA LYS A 41 0.87 2.99 -8.72
C LYS A 41 0.81 1.95 -7.61
N ALA A 42 0.38 2.35 -6.41
CA ALA A 42 0.17 1.45 -5.30
C ALA A 42 -0.90 0.38 -5.61
N SER A 43 -2.03 0.77 -6.21
CA SER A 43 -3.07 -0.18 -6.62
C SER A 43 -2.59 -1.12 -7.73
N GLU A 44 -1.80 -0.60 -8.68
CA GLU A 44 -1.16 -1.41 -9.73
C GLU A 44 -0.23 -2.49 -9.13
N ILE A 45 0.64 -2.13 -8.17
CA ILE A 45 1.56 -3.08 -7.50
C ILE A 45 0.78 -4.19 -6.77
N MET A 46 -0.36 -3.83 -6.18
CA MET A 46 -1.25 -4.77 -5.52
C MET A 46 -2.11 -5.60 -6.49
N GLY A 47 -2.07 -5.32 -7.79
CA GLY A 47 -2.90 -5.99 -8.80
C GLY A 47 -4.39 -5.75 -8.57
N MET A 48 -4.76 -4.54 -8.11
CA MET A 48 -6.11 -4.15 -7.76
C MET A 48 -6.55 -2.90 -8.52
N GLU A 49 -7.85 -2.80 -8.78
CA GLU A 49 -8.47 -1.54 -9.19
C GLU A 49 -8.26 -0.45 -8.14
N LYS A 50 -8.10 0.80 -8.59
CA LYS A 50 -7.79 1.94 -7.74
C LYS A 50 -8.85 2.18 -6.67
N GLU A 51 -10.14 2.13 -7.01
CA GLU A 51 -11.23 2.32 -6.04
C GLU A 51 -11.26 1.19 -5.00
N ARG A 52 -10.97 -0.05 -5.43
CA ARG A 52 -10.91 -1.21 -4.52
C ARG A 52 -9.78 -1.07 -3.52
N PHE A 53 -8.62 -0.61 -3.99
CA PHE A 53 -7.48 -0.39 -3.12
C PHE A 53 -7.72 0.79 -2.17
N LEU A 54 -8.36 1.87 -2.62
CA LEU A 54 -8.79 2.96 -1.76
C LEU A 54 -9.74 2.48 -0.65
N GLY A 55 -10.75 1.68 -1.00
CA GLY A 55 -11.67 1.09 -0.01
C GLY A 55 -10.98 0.17 0.99
N LEU A 56 -9.90 -0.52 0.59
CA LEU A 56 -9.07 -1.28 1.52
C LEU A 56 -8.36 -0.37 2.52
N LEU A 57 -7.74 0.72 2.05
CA LEU A 57 -7.07 1.70 2.91
C LEU A 57 -8.06 2.32 3.91
N ASP A 58 -9.25 2.70 3.45
CA ASP A 58 -10.33 3.21 4.30
C ASP A 58 -10.76 2.19 5.37
N GLY A 59 -10.92 0.92 4.98
CA GLY A 59 -11.22 -0.18 5.90
C GLY A 59 -10.14 -0.40 6.97
N MET A 60 -8.89 -0.08 6.64
CA MET A 60 -7.75 -0.10 7.57
C MET A 60 -7.60 1.19 8.38
N LYS A 61 -8.50 2.17 8.20
CA LYS A 61 -8.41 3.53 8.76
C LYS A 61 -7.12 4.27 8.36
N LEU A 62 -6.53 3.90 7.24
CA LEU A 62 -5.41 4.61 6.62
C LEU A 62 -5.99 5.62 5.65
N GLY A 63 -6.31 6.82 6.15
CA GLY A 63 -6.79 7.90 5.29
C GLY A 63 -5.71 8.31 4.30
N TYR A 64 -5.93 8.06 3.01
CA TYR A 64 -5.10 8.63 1.94
C TYR A 64 -5.75 9.91 1.44
N SER A 65 -5.05 11.04 1.55
CA SER A 65 -5.56 12.35 1.15
C SER A 65 -4.67 12.93 0.08
N TYR A 66 -5.25 13.34 -1.05
CA TYR A 66 -4.55 14.07 -2.12
C TYR A 66 -4.42 15.57 -1.82
N LEU A 67 -4.66 16.01 -0.58
CA LEU A 67 -4.76 17.44 -0.26
C LEU A 67 -3.40 18.14 -0.22
N GLU A 68 -2.30 17.40 -0.08
CA GLU A 68 -0.99 18.02 -0.12
C GLU A 68 -0.44 18.03 -1.55
N ASN A 69 0.13 19.17 -1.96
CA ASN A 69 0.73 19.34 -3.29
C ASN A 69 1.76 18.24 -3.63
N GLN A 70 2.45 17.72 -2.62
CA GLN A 70 3.41 16.63 -2.78
C GLN A 70 2.74 15.33 -3.25
N ASP A 71 1.53 15.01 -2.80
CA ASP A 71 0.81 13.81 -3.25
C ASP A 71 0.39 13.93 -4.71
N VAL A 72 -0.06 15.13 -5.10
CA VAL A 72 -0.41 15.45 -6.49
C VAL A 72 0.80 15.32 -7.41
N GLU A 73 1.96 15.82 -6.99
CA GLU A 73 3.20 15.69 -7.76
C GLU A 73 3.67 14.24 -7.88
N VAL A 74 3.55 13.45 -6.81
CA VAL A 74 3.93 12.03 -6.83
C VAL A 74 3.00 11.24 -7.73
N GLU A 75 1.68 11.46 -7.65
CA GLU A 75 0.70 10.80 -8.52
C GLU A 75 0.96 11.14 -9.99
N ARG A 76 1.28 12.40 -10.33
CA ARG A 76 1.58 12.83 -11.72
C ARG A 76 2.82 12.19 -12.33
N LYS A 77 3.74 11.67 -11.50
CA LYS A 77 4.99 11.05 -11.96
C LYS A 77 4.80 9.58 -12.35
N TRP A 78 3.65 8.99 -12.05
CA TRP A 78 3.31 7.60 -12.34
C TRP A 78 2.21 7.54 -13.38
#